data_AF-A0A378C515-F1
#
_entry.id   AF-A0A378C515-F1
#
_cell.length_a   1.000
_cell.length_b   1.000
_cell.length_c   1.000
_cell.angle_alpha   90.00
_cell.angle_beta   90.00
_cell.angle_gamma   90.00
#
_symmetry.space_group_name_H-M   'P 1'
#
loop_
_entity.id
_entity.type
_entity.pdbx_description
1 polymer ?
#
loop_
_entity_poly.entity_id
_entity_poly.type
_entity_poly.pdbx_seq_one_letter_code
_entity_poly.pdbx_strand_id
1 'polypeptide(L)' 'MAWETDLQDASFRGVAFDIITTRDSVQRDIAQHEYPYRNGANIDDLGGKPRSLQCQAVFLWRRL' A
#
# COMPACT_ATOMS: atom_id res chain seq x y z
N MET A 1 12.54 4.06 -16.76
CA MET A 1 12.52 2.60 -17.06
C MET A 1 11.11 2.26 -17.54
N ALA A 2 10.93 1.28 -18.43
CA ALA A 2 9.61 0.98 -19.03
C ALA A 2 8.46 0.78 -18.02
N TRP A 3 8.74 0.28 -16.82
CA TRP A 3 7.73 0.07 -15.77
C TRP A 3 7.09 1.36 -15.22
N GLU A 4 7.74 2.51 -15.41
CA GLU A 4 7.25 3.82 -14.97
C GLU A 4 6.61 4.61 -16.12
N THR A 5 7.09 4.42 -17.36
CA THR A 5 6.68 5.20 -18.53
C THR A 5 5.64 4.50 -19.40
N ASP A 6 5.67 3.17 -19.44
CA ASP A 6 4.82 2.34 -20.30
C ASP A 6 3.93 1.44 -19.42
N LEU A 7 2.82 2.03 -18.95
CA LEU A 7 1.80 1.31 -18.21
C LEU A 7 0.96 0.46 -19.17
N GLN A 8 0.76 -0.80 -18.80
CA GLN A 8 -0.08 -1.72 -19.55
C GLN A 8 -1.56 -1.52 -19.21
N ASP A 9 -2.44 -1.76 -20.19
CA ASP A 9 -3.88 -1.74 -19.98
C ASP A 9 -4.33 -2.82 -18.99
N ALA A 10 -5.12 -2.43 -18.00
CA ALA A 10 -5.57 -3.32 -16.95
C ALA A 10 -6.85 -4.08 -17.35
N SER A 11 -6.81 -5.41 -17.23
CA SER A 11 -7.99 -6.26 -17.45
C SER A 11 -8.02 -7.44 -16.49
N PHE A 12 -9.23 -7.86 -16.14
CA PHE A 12 -9.46 -9.06 -15.35
C PHE A 12 -10.45 -9.96 -16.07
N ARG A 13 -10.02 -11.17 -16.42
CA ARG A 13 -10.82 -12.14 -17.19
C ARG A 13 -11.41 -11.56 -18.49
N GLY A 14 -10.66 -10.69 -19.16
CA GLY A 14 -11.07 -10.07 -20.43
C GLY A 14 -11.97 -8.84 -20.31
N VAL A 15 -12.31 -8.40 -19.09
CA VAL A 15 -13.01 -7.13 -18.87
C VAL A 15 -12.00 -6.06 -18.48
N ALA A 16 -11.95 -4.98 -19.27
CA ALA A 16 -11.12 -3.83 -18.97
C ALA A 16 -11.61 -3.10 -17.71
N PHE A 17 -10.68 -2.61 -16.91
CA PHE A 17 -10.98 -1.80 -15.73
C PHE A 17 -9.98 -0.67 -15.55
N ASP A 18 -10.42 0.41 -14.94
CA ASP A 18 -9.57 1.53 -14.55
C ASP A 18 -9.45 1.62 -13.03
N ILE A 19 -8.25 1.92 -12.54
CA ILE A 19 -8.02 2.22 -11.12
C ILE A 19 -8.28 3.71 -10.91
N ILE A 20 -9.25 4.03 -10.06
CA ILE A 20 -9.61 5.42 -9.74
C ILE A 20 -8.88 5.94 -8.51
N THR A 21 -8.57 5.05 -7.56
CA THR A 21 -7.80 5.40 -6.36
C THR A 21 -6.94 4.25 -5.89
N THR A 22 -5.78 4.59 -5.35
CA THR A 22 -4.85 3.67 -4.70
C THR A 22 -4.52 4.23 -3.31
N ARG A 23 -4.50 3.35 -2.32
CA ARG A 23 -4.03 3.63 -0.97
C ARG A 23 -3.03 2.56 -0.59
N ASP A 24 -1.80 2.98 -0.36
CA ASP A 24 -0.75 2.15 0.19
C ASP A 24 -0.41 2.58 1.61
N SER A 25 0.08 1.64 2.41
CA SER A 25 0.64 1.94 3.72
C SER A 25 1.97 1.22 3.90
N VAL A 26 2.95 2.00 4.37
CA VAL A 26 4.25 1.51 4.79
C VAL A 26 4.40 1.81 6.26
N GLN A 27 4.58 0.78 7.07
CA GLN A 27 4.71 0.90 8.52
C GLN A 27 5.92 0.10 9.00
N ARG A 28 6.62 0.66 9.98
CA ARG A 28 7.63 -0.06 10.74
C ARG A 28 6.99 -0.66 11.98
N ASP A 29 7.52 -1.81 12.40
CA ASP A 29 7.21 -2.37 13.70
C ASP A 29 8.24 -1.83 14.69
N ILE A 30 7.77 -1.19 15.76
CA ILE A 30 8.62 -0.50 16.73
C ILE A 30 8.28 -1.01 18.13
N ALA A 31 9.31 -1.38 18.89
CA ALA A 31 9.18 -1.61 20.32
C ALA A 31 9.59 -0.35 21.08
N GLN A 32 8.75 0.07 22.02
CA GLN A 32 8.98 1.24 22.86
C GLN A 32 9.21 0.80 24.30
N HIS A 33 10.39 1.12 24.82
CA HIS A 33 10.79 0.79 26.19
C HIS A 33 10.92 2.08 27.01
N GLU A 34 10.01 2.26 27.97
CA GLU A 34 10.01 3.39 28.90
C GLU A 34 10.58 2.98 30.26
N TYR A 35 11.30 3.90 30.90
CA TYR A 35 11.96 3.66 32.18
C TYR A 35 11.57 4.75 33.18
N PRO A 36 11.22 4.40 34.44
CA PRO A 36 10.86 5.39 35.46
C PRO A 36 11.93 6.46 35.66
N TYR A 37 11.50 7.69 35.92
CA TYR A 37 12.36 8.86 36.16
C TYR A 37 13.29 9.22 34.99
N ARG A 38 13.05 8.65 33.80
CA ARG A 38 13.77 8.97 32.57
C ARG A 38 12.79 9.55 31.56
N ASN A 39 13.14 10.70 31.00
CA ASN A 39 12.30 11.31 29.97
C ASN A 39 12.52 10.59 28.63
N GLY A 40 11.42 10.30 27.95
CA GLY A 40 11.40 9.64 26.65
C GLY A 40 11.44 8.10 26.75
N ALA A 41 11.52 7.47 25.59
CA ALA A 41 11.55 6.03 25.46
C ALA A 41 12.71 5.57 24.56
N ASN A 42 13.24 4.39 24.82
CA ASN A 42 14.14 3.72 23.88
C ASN A 42 13.27 3.06 22.79
N ILE A 43 13.60 3.32 21.53
CA ILE A 43 12.87 2.81 20.37
C ILE A 43 13.75 1.78 19.67
N ASP A 44 13.28 0.53 19.63
CA ASP A 44 13.91 -0.53 18.85
C ASP A 44 13.09 -0.79 17.59
N ASP A 45 13.77 -0.79 16.44
CA ASP A 45 13.16 -1.07 15.14
C ASP A 45 13.14 -2.58 14.87
N LEU A 46 11.95 -3.16 14.85
CA LEU A 46 11.73 -4.59 14.67
C LEU A 46 11.49 -4.98 13.20
N GLY A 47 11.60 -4.01 12.28
CA GLY A 47 11.46 -4.24 10.85
C GLY A 47 10.19 -3.65 10.26
N GLY A 48 9.79 -4.16 9.10
CA GLY A 48 8.60 -3.69 8.38
C GLY A 48 7.36 -4.51 8.74
N LYS A 49 6.23 -3.83 8.97
CA LYS A 49 4.92 -4.49 9.02
C LYS A 49 4.49 -4.94 7.62
N PRO A 50 3.53 -5.89 7.51
CA PRO A 50 2.93 -6.25 6.24
C PRO A 50 2.44 -5.01 5.49
N ARG A 51 2.79 -4.90 4.21
CA ARG A 51 2.32 -3.79 3.38
C ARG A 51 0.90 -4.06 2.94
N SER A 52 0.05 -3.07 3.11
CA SER A 52 -1.31 -3.09 2.61
C SER A 52 -1.37 -2.22 1.36
N LEU A 53 -1.83 -2.80 0.25
CA LEU A 53 -2.19 -2.07 -0.96
C LEU A 53 -3.69 -2.25 -1.19
N GLN A 54 -4.40 -1.14 -1.25
CA GLN A 54 -5.85 -1.10 -1.48
C GLN A 54 -6.08 -0.28 -2.75
N CYS A 55 -6.81 -0.83 -3.69
CA CYS A 55 -7.16 -0.14 -4.93
C CYS A 55 -8.67 -0.17 -5.12
N GLN A 56 -9.22 0.94 -5.61
CA GLN A 56 -10.58 1.00 -6.09
C GLN A 56 -10.57 1.01 -7.61
N ALA A 57 -11.28 0.06 -8.22
CA ALA A 57 -11.35 -0.09 -9.66
C ALA A 57 -12.80 -0.03 -10.16
N VAL A 58 -12.98 0.49 -11.37
CA VAL A 58 -14.25 0.52 -12.10
C VAL A 58 -14.16 -0.38 -13.31
N PHE A 59 -15.08 -1.35 -13.41
CA PHE A 59 -15.17 -2.23 -14.57
C PHE A 59 -16.06 -1.60 -15.64
N LEU A 60 -15.53 -1.46 -16.85
CA LEU A 60 -16.24 -0.90 -17.99
C LEU A 60 -16.87 -2.03 -18.81
N TRP A 61 -18.02 -2.53 -18.36
CA TRP A 61 -18.84 -3.46 -19.15
C TRP A 61 -19.97 -2.68 -19.86
N ARG A 62 -19.92 -2.60 -21.19
CA ARG A 62 -21.07 -2.15 -21.99
C ARG A 62 -22.08 -3.29 -22.09
N ARG A 63 -23.29 -3.13 -21.54
CA ARG A 63 -24.48 -3.76 -22.14
C ARG A 63 -24.94 -2.83 -23.26
N LEU A 64 -24.80 -3.28 -24.50
CA LEU A 64 -25.63 -2.78 -25.60
C LEU A 64 -27.08 -3.24 -25.38
#